data_AF-A0A928Z8U0-F1
#
_entry.id   AF-A0A928Z8U0-F1
#
_cell.length_a   1.000
_cell.length_b   1.000
_cell.length_c   1.000
_cell.angle_alpha   90.00
_cell.angle_beta   90.00
_cell.angle_gamma   90.00
#
_symmetry.space_group_name_H-M   'P 1'
#
loop_
_entity.id
_entity.type
_entity.pdbx_description
1 polymer ?
#
loop_
_entity_poly.entity_id
_entity_poly.type
_entity_poly.pdbx_seq_one_letter_code
_entity_poly.pdbx_strand_id
1 'polypeptide(L)'
;INDPTLGRVTISDPQSGFFVYTPNPNVSGQDTLTFLANDGTVNSNEAAITIDIFPVEDIPVASSTTVATNLNTSLPIVLSASDGDGDPITRRITTLPTNGQLFQTEDGTTPGAAITAENTVVSSPQGIVIFVPDGGQIDPTSFGFTVSDGKADSAAATVTVNIGGISSNVLPTIDLNGGNDGVNFATTFFPPTPVEIADAGLTITDTDSPNLASATVRISNLQDGNFEVLSVTDSAEVISNYDPATGSLTLQAANGTATLAAFESVLRTATYNNTAPTPNRSPRSIIFTLNDGIDNSSPVVSAVNYLPEAVDETVVITNNTTGTLSADAFLANDFGTGLSITAVTGTPAEIVAIGSNPISSIEFTNPTDGQNFTYQVTDSTGNTETATVTVSVVNSGGAVDNLSGGAGPDILKGRRREDLINGGAGNDILIGGEDADILIGGDGADLFSYEDKNDGSNDFIGTRSEIEREIGDNEYDVITDFTRGIDRIGLDRVDRITGIGNILLTVQDGSSVNDTTNILAPGQHLFAYESGGSTYLIYDENANNIENFNTQILAKLDGVVGLGTLSANDLVIS
;
A
#
# COMPACT_ATOMS: atom_id res chain seq x y z
N ILE A 1 -92.23 -19.22 -37.18
CA ILE A 1 -90.82 -19.69 -37.18
C ILE A 1 -90.01 -18.67 -36.40
N ASN A 2 -89.78 -18.96 -35.13
CA ASN A 2 -88.82 -18.25 -34.30
C ASN A 2 -87.66 -19.19 -34.00
N ASP A 3 -86.45 -18.68 -34.22
CA ASP A 3 -85.25 -19.37 -33.79
C ASP A 3 -85.12 -19.30 -32.26
N PRO A 4 -84.55 -20.34 -31.64
CA PRO A 4 -84.21 -20.30 -30.22
C PRO A 4 -83.24 -19.16 -29.90
N THR A 5 -83.30 -18.61 -28.68
CA THR A 5 -82.44 -17.49 -28.24
C THR A 5 -81.25 -17.93 -27.38
N LEU A 6 -81.33 -19.12 -26.79
CA LEU A 6 -80.32 -19.73 -25.91
C LEU A 6 -79.54 -20.85 -26.63
N GLY A 7 -79.80 -21.11 -27.90
CA GLY A 7 -79.05 -22.09 -28.67
C GLY A 7 -79.36 -22.04 -30.15
N ARG A 8 -78.78 -22.98 -30.89
CA ARG A 8 -78.93 -23.07 -32.34
C ARG A 8 -79.54 -24.41 -32.74
N VAL A 9 -80.49 -24.34 -33.66
CA VAL A 9 -81.08 -25.52 -34.31
C VAL A 9 -80.43 -25.74 -35.67
N THR A 10 -80.09 -26.99 -35.97
CA THR A 10 -79.70 -27.44 -37.31
C THR A 10 -80.62 -28.58 -37.73
N ILE A 11 -81.38 -28.40 -38.80
CA ILE A 11 -82.22 -29.46 -39.37
C ILE A 11 -81.31 -30.46 -40.06
N SER A 12 -81.27 -31.69 -39.55
CA SER A 12 -80.41 -32.77 -40.04
C SER A 12 -81.13 -33.69 -41.02
N ASP A 13 -82.47 -33.78 -40.95
CA ASP A 13 -83.30 -34.40 -41.98
C ASP A 13 -84.65 -33.68 -42.12
N PRO A 14 -84.87 -32.90 -43.20
CA PRO A 14 -86.09 -32.15 -43.40
C PRO A 14 -87.31 -33.01 -43.77
N GLN A 15 -87.13 -34.27 -44.20
CA GLN A 15 -88.28 -35.13 -44.51
C GLN A 15 -88.90 -35.75 -43.26
N SER A 16 -88.07 -36.13 -42.28
CA SER A 16 -88.56 -36.64 -40.99
C SER A 16 -88.79 -35.53 -39.95
N GLY A 17 -88.25 -34.33 -40.18
CA GLY A 17 -88.26 -33.23 -39.21
C GLY A 17 -87.21 -33.40 -38.10
N PHE A 18 -86.22 -34.28 -38.29
CA PHE A 18 -85.15 -34.48 -37.32
C PHE A 18 -84.21 -33.26 -37.30
N PHE A 19 -83.91 -32.77 -36.10
CA PHE A 19 -83.03 -31.63 -35.89
C PHE A 19 -82.10 -31.87 -34.70
N VAL A 20 -80.98 -31.16 -34.70
CA VAL A 20 -80.04 -31.09 -33.58
C VAL A 20 -80.15 -29.70 -32.96
N TYR A 21 -80.38 -29.66 -31.65
CA TYR A 21 -80.29 -28.44 -30.85
C TYR A 21 -78.95 -28.41 -30.11
N THR A 22 -78.23 -27.30 -30.21
CA THR A 22 -76.98 -27.07 -29.49
C THR A 22 -77.13 -25.80 -28.66
N PRO A 23 -77.19 -25.90 -27.32
CA PRO A 23 -77.17 -24.72 -26.44
C PRO A 23 -75.94 -23.84 -26.70
N ASN A 24 -76.09 -22.53 -26.53
CA ASN A 24 -74.94 -21.65 -26.40
C ASN A 24 -74.15 -22.04 -25.15
N PRO A 25 -72.81 -21.88 -25.11
CA PRO A 25 -72.04 -22.12 -23.90
C PRO A 25 -72.60 -21.33 -22.70
N ASN A 26 -72.63 -21.96 -21.53
CA ASN A 26 -72.91 -21.35 -20.23
C ASN A 26 -74.30 -20.68 -20.10
N VAL A 27 -75.29 -21.22 -20.81
CA VAL A 27 -76.69 -20.80 -20.65
C VAL A 27 -77.50 -21.92 -19.98
N SER A 28 -78.46 -21.52 -19.15
CA SER A 28 -79.46 -22.41 -18.58
C SER A 28 -80.84 -21.77 -18.68
N GLY A 29 -81.88 -22.57 -18.52
CA GLY A 29 -83.26 -22.13 -18.60
C GLY A 29 -84.00 -22.68 -19.80
N GLN A 30 -85.15 -22.10 -20.08
CA GLN A 30 -86.08 -22.59 -21.08
C GLN A 30 -85.93 -21.82 -22.39
N ASP A 31 -85.75 -22.55 -23.49
CA ASP A 31 -85.77 -22.01 -24.83
C ASP A 31 -86.98 -22.52 -25.62
N THR A 32 -87.37 -21.81 -26.66
CA THR A 32 -88.53 -22.18 -27.49
C THR A 32 -88.21 -21.96 -28.95
N LEU A 33 -88.47 -22.98 -29.77
CA LEU A 33 -88.49 -22.86 -31.23
C LEU A 33 -89.91 -23.09 -31.74
N THR A 34 -90.29 -22.41 -32.82
CA THR A 34 -91.59 -22.65 -33.48
C THR A 34 -91.43 -23.11 -34.92
N PHE A 35 -92.28 -24.04 -35.35
CA PHE A 35 -92.21 -24.65 -36.68
C PHE A 35 -93.59 -24.80 -37.32
N LEU A 36 -93.58 -24.99 -38.65
CA LEU A 36 -94.73 -25.29 -39.49
C LEU A 36 -94.38 -26.54 -40.31
N ALA A 37 -95.31 -27.48 -40.45
CA ALA A 37 -95.17 -28.59 -41.39
C ALA A 37 -95.86 -28.24 -42.72
N ASN A 38 -95.32 -28.69 -43.86
CA ASN A 38 -95.91 -28.47 -45.18
C ASN A 38 -95.96 -29.78 -45.97
N ASP A 39 -97.12 -30.09 -46.56
CA ASP A 39 -97.36 -31.33 -47.33
C ASP A 39 -97.07 -31.21 -48.84
N GLY A 40 -96.48 -30.09 -49.26
CA GLY A 40 -96.28 -29.68 -50.65
C GLY A 40 -97.34 -28.72 -51.17
N THR A 41 -98.41 -28.44 -50.40
CA THR A 41 -99.50 -27.53 -50.82
C THR A 41 -99.85 -26.48 -49.78
N VAL A 42 -99.91 -26.83 -48.50
CA VAL A 42 -100.34 -25.92 -47.42
C VAL A 42 -99.48 -26.10 -46.17
N ASN A 43 -99.25 -24.99 -45.45
CA ASN A 43 -98.61 -25.03 -44.13
C ASN A 43 -99.63 -25.40 -43.05
N SER A 44 -99.18 -26.12 -42.02
CA SER A 44 -99.94 -26.34 -40.80
C SER A 44 -100.16 -25.04 -40.00
N ASN A 45 -100.93 -25.11 -38.92
CA ASN A 45 -100.82 -24.10 -37.86
C ASN A 45 -99.42 -24.16 -37.22
N GLU A 46 -98.99 -23.05 -36.62
CA GLU A 46 -97.71 -22.97 -35.92
C GLU A 46 -97.73 -23.86 -34.66
N ALA A 47 -96.65 -24.61 -34.47
CA ALA A 47 -96.40 -25.44 -33.29
C ALA A 47 -95.10 -24.99 -32.62
N ALA A 48 -95.00 -25.18 -31.31
CA ALA A 48 -93.82 -24.83 -30.53
C ALA A 48 -93.19 -26.07 -29.89
N ILE A 49 -91.86 -26.11 -29.85
CA ILE A 49 -91.09 -27.03 -29.04
C ILE A 49 -90.41 -26.22 -27.95
N THR A 50 -90.64 -26.63 -26.71
CA THR A 50 -89.97 -26.08 -25.53
C THR A 50 -88.79 -26.98 -25.18
N ILE A 51 -87.64 -26.37 -24.93
CA ILE A 51 -86.40 -27.06 -24.59
C ILE A 51 -85.95 -26.56 -23.23
N ASP A 52 -85.86 -27.47 -22.27
CA ASP A 52 -85.30 -27.16 -20.96
C ASP A 52 -83.80 -27.47 -20.95
N ILE A 53 -82.98 -26.45 -20.71
CA ILE A 53 -81.51 -26.54 -20.61
C ILE A 53 -81.16 -26.55 -19.12
N PHE A 54 -80.68 -27.69 -18.64
CA PHE A 54 -80.26 -27.83 -17.25
C PHE A 54 -78.87 -27.24 -17.05
N PRO A 55 -78.63 -26.48 -15.96
CA PRO A 55 -77.30 -26.00 -15.63
C PRO A 55 -76.37 -27.20 -15.36
N VAL A 56 -75.12 -27.09 -15.80
CA VAL A 56 -74.02 -27.99 -15.46
C VAL A 56 -73.00 -27.15 -14.73
N GLU A 57 -72.54 -27.63 -13.58
CA GLU A 57 -71.57 -26.92 -12.76
C GLU A 57 -70.23 -26.75 -13.49
N ASP A 58 -69.80 -25.51 -13.65
CA ASP A 58 -68.50 -25.13 -14.21
C ASP A 58 -67.49 -24.89 -13.09
N ILE A 59 -66.58 -25.84 -12.87
CA ILE A 59 -65.50 -25.69 -11.86
C ILE A 59 -64.67 -24.42 -12.16
N PRO A 60 -64.37 -23.58 -11.16
CA PRO A 60 -63.65 -22.35 -11.37
C PRO A 60 -62.21 -22.60 -11.80
N VAL A 61 -61.64 -21.63 -12.50
CA VAL A 61 -60.28 -21.71 -13.08
C VAL A 61 -59.39 -20.65 -12.44
N ALA A 62 -58.34 -21.08 -11.74
CA ALA A 62 -57.23 -20.22 -11.29
C ALA A 62 -56.19 -20.06 -12.41
N SER A 63 -55.66 -18.85 -12.61
CA SER A 63 -54.66 -18.58 -13.64
C SER A 63 -53.26 -18.40 -13.07
N SER A 64 -52.31 -19.20 -13.54
CA SER A 64 -50.89 -18.99 -13.24
C SER A 64 -50.39 -17.70 -13.87
N THR A 65 -49.47 -17.02 -13.20
CA THR A 65 -48.89 -15.76 -13.70
C THR A 65 -47.43 -15.62 -13.34
N THR A 66 -46.72 -14.80 -14.09
CA THR A 66 -45.34 -14.40 -13.79
C THR A 66 -45.31 -12.89 -13.63
N VAL A 67 -44.76 -12.44 -12.51
CA VAL A 67 -44.61 -11.02 -12.16
C VAL A 67 -43.15 -10.72 -11.82
N ALA A 68 -42.79 -9.45 -11.76
CA ALA A 68 -41.46 -9.02 -11.38
C ALA A 68 -41.52 -7.86 -10.39
N THR A 69 -40.57 -7.85 -9.45
CA THR A 69 -40.35 -6.73 -8.52
C THR A 69 -38.85 -6.49 -8.33
N ASN A 70 -38.47 -5.33 -7.81
CA ASN A 70 -37.10 -5.05 -7.44
C ASN A 70 -36.80 -5.50 -6.00
N LEU A 71 -35.52 -5.64 -5.65
CA LEU A 71 -35.11 -5.83 -4.26
C LEU A 71 -35.71 -4.74 -3.35
N ASN A 72 -36.12 -5.13 -2.14
CA ASN A 72 -36.71 -4.26 -1.13
C ASN A 72 -37.96 -3.49 -1.59
N THR A 73 -38.60 -3.91 -2.69
CA THR A 73 -39.82 -3.28 -3.22
C THR A 73 -41.00 -4.22 -3.07
N SER A 74 -42.02 -3.78 -2.31
CA SER A 74 -43.27 -4.52 -2.18
C SER A 74 -44.06 -4.51 -3.48
N LEU A 75 -44.68 -5.64 -3.81
CA LEU A 75 -45.42 -5.84 -5.05
C LEU A 75 -46.86 -6.30 -4.77
N PRO A 76 -47.90 -5.53 -5.13
CA PRO A 76 -49.26 -6.02 -5.15
C PRO A 76 -49.47 -7.01 -6.30
N ILE A 77 -50.05 -8.17 -6.00
CA ILE A 77 -50.28 -9.26 -6.95
C ILE A 77 -51.76 -9.61 -6.96
N VAL A 78 -52.39 -9.56 -8.14
CA VAL A 78 -53.79 -9.97 -8.34
C VAL A 78 -53.83 -11.47 -8.67
N LEU A 79 -54.49 -12.25 -7.82
CA LEU A 79 -54.73 -13.67 -8.04
C LEU A 79 -55.93 -13.85 -8.99
N SER A 80 -55.64 -13.97 -10.28
CA SER A 80 -56.65 -13.99 -11.33
C SER A 80 -57.38 -15.34 -11.40
N ALA A 81 -58.71 -15.28 -11.54
CA ALA A 81 -59.57 -16.45 -11.66
C ALA A 81 -60.87 -16.11 -12.41
N SER A 82 -61.50 -17.13 -12.98
CA SER A 82 -62.79 -17.04 -13.67
C SER A 82 -63.69 -18.20 -13.27
N ASP A 83 -64.99 -17.96 -13.28
CA ASP A 83 -66.02 -18.96 -13.04
C ASP A 83 -67.06 -18.90 -14.17
N GLY A 84 -67.49 -20.06 -14.66
CA GLY A 84 -68.37 -20.18 -15.82
C GLY A 84 -69.83 -19.88 -15.52
N ASP A 85 -70.24 -20.08 -14.27
CA ASP A 85 -71.60 -19.89 -13.76
C ASP A 85 -71.81 -18.49 -13.15
N GLY A 86 -70.73 -17.76 -12.90
CA GLY A 86 -70.75 -16.42 -12.29
C GLY A 86 -70.85 -16.45 -10.77
N ASP A 87 -70.51 -17.59 -10.15
CA ASP A 87 -70.53 -17.77 -8.70
C ASP A 87 -69.43 -16.94 -8.00
N PRO A 88 -69.64 -16.48 -6.75
CA PRO A 88 -68.64 -15.73 -6.01
C PRO A 88 -67.39 -16.56 -5.70
N ILE A 89 -66.21 -16.05 -6.08
CA ILE A 89 -64.94 -16.76 -5.92
C ILE A 89 -64.21 -16.39 -4.62
N THR A 90 -63.80 -17.41 -3.86
CA THR A 90 -62.84 -17.31 -2.75
C THR A 90 -61.47 -17.84 -3.18
N ARG A 91 -60.37 -17.30 -2.59
CA ARG A 91 -58.99 -17.64 -2.96
C ARG A 91 -58.21 -18.13 -1.76
N ARG A 92 -57.37 -19.16 -1.94
CA ARG A 92 -56.56 -19.75 -0.87
C ARG A 92 -55.12 -19.96 -1.32
N ILE A 93 -54.16 -19.55 -0.50
CA ILE A 93 -52.73 -19.81 -0.75
C ILE A 93 -52.43 -21.27 -0.42
N THR A 94 -51.87 -22.03 -1.35
CA THR A 94 -51.60 -23.47 -1.18
C THR A 94 -50.14 -23.79 -0.92
N THR A 95 -49.21 -22.93 -1.37
CA THR A 95 -47.79 -22.99 -0.99
C THR A 95 -47.27 -21.59 -0.76
N LEU A 96 -46.31 -21.41 0.15
CA LEU A 96 -45.69 -20.12 0.45
C LEU A 96 -44.42 -19.91 -0.40
N PRO A 97 -44.04 -18.64 -0.70
CA PRO A 97 -42.76 -18.36 -1.35
C PRO A 97 -41.59 -18.76 -0.45
N THR A 98 -40.49 -19.18 -1.07
CA THR A 98 -39.23 -19.51 -0.40
C THR A 98 -38.34 -18.30 -0.14
N ASN A 99 -38.47 -17.24 -0.94
CA ASN A 99 -37.72 -16.00 -0.81
C ASN A 99 -38.73 -14.85 -0.74
N GLY A 100 -38.94 -14.27 0.44
CA GLY A 100 -39.93 -13.21 0.70
C GLY A 100 -41.19 -13.71 1.42
N GLN A 101 -42.06 -12.77 1.80
CA GLN A 101 -43.28 -13.03 2.56
C GLN A 101 -44.51 -12.42 1.88
N LEU A 102 -45.64 -13.12 2.00
CA LEU A 102 -46.94 -12.62 1.54
C LEU A 102 -47.70 -11.96 2.68
N PHE A 103 -48.44 -10.90 2.36
CA PHE A 103 -49.30 -10.16 3.28
C PHE A 103 -50.71 -10.00 2.70
N GLN A 104 -51.70 -10.05 3.59
CA GLN A 104 -53.05 -9.59 3.30
C GLN A 104 -53.04 -8.08 3.00
N THR A 105 -54.10 -7.56 2.37
CA THR A 105 -54.26 -6.12 2.16
C THR A 105 -55.74 -5.74 2.13
N GLU A 106 -56.05 -4.56 2.69
CA GLU A 106 -57.40 -3.97 2.65
C GLU A 106 -57.56 -2.98 1.49
N ASP A 107 -56.49 -2.23 1.15
CA ASP A 107 -56.51 -1.17 0.15
C ASP A 107 -55.86 -1.56 -1.19
N GLY A 108 -55.25 -2.75 -1.27
CA GLY A 108 -54.57 -3.25 -2.46
C GLY A 108 -53.14 -2.75 -2.65
N THR A 109 -52.59 -1.97 -1.72
CA THR A 109 -51.27 -1.33 -1.83
C THR A 109 -50.41 -1.44 -0.57
N THR A 110 -51.01 -1.49 0.62
CA THR A 110 -50.30 -1.59 1.90
C THR A 110 -50.29 -3.03 2.43
N PRO A 111 -49.13 -3.55 2.91
CA PRO A 111 -49.06 -4.83 3.61
C PRO A 111 -49.81 -4.80 4.95
N GLY A 112 -50.73 -5.75 5.13
CA GLY A 112 -51.47 -6.00 6.37
C GLY A 112 -50.90 -7.17 7.17
N ALA A 113 -51.76 -8.11 7.59
CA ALA A 113 -51.32 -9.31 8.30
C ALA A 113 -50.52 -10.26 7.40
N ALA A 114 -49.40 -10.80 7.90
CA ALA A 114 -48.60 -11.78 7.18
C ALA A 114 -49.36 -13.11 6.96
N ILE A 115 -49.18 -13.70 5.79
CA ILE A 115 -49.69 -15.03 5.42
C ILE A 115 -48.58 -16.04 5.71
N THR A 116 -48.71 -16.77 6.82
CA THR A 116 -47.66 -17.67 7.34
C THR A 116 -48.02 -19.16 7.27
N ALA A 117 -49.21 -19.49 6.76
CA ALA A 117 -49.70 -20.87 6.67
C ALA A 117 -50.37 -21.15 5.32
N GLU A 118 -50.18 -22.37 4.83
CA GLU A 118 -50.94 -22.89 3.70
C GLU A 118 -52.44 -22.97 4.03
N ASN A 119 -53.26 -22.96 2.99
CA ASN A 119 -54.72 -22.91 3.02
C ASN A 119 -55.32 -21.61 3.62
N THR A 120 -54.51 -20.58 3.83
CA THR A 120 -54.97 -19.25 4.26
C THR A 120 -55.85 -18.63 3.18
N VAL A 121 -57.05 -18.18 3.58
CA VAL A 121 -58.00 -17.47 2.70
C VAL A 121 -57.53 -16.04 2.51
N VAL A 122 -57.50 -15.55 1.26
CA VAL A 122 -57.17 -14.16 0.93
C VAL A 122 -58.36 -13.26 1.27
N SER A 123 -58.14 -12.24 2.10
CA SER A 123 -59.21 -11.38 2.61
C SER A 123 -59.66 -10.30 1.63
N SER A 124 -58.82 -9.95 0.65
CA SER A 124 -59.14 -8.97 -0.38
C SER A 124 -60.24 -9.52 -1.31
N PRO A 125 -61.41 -8.83 -1.46
CA PRO A 125 -62.45 -9.24 -2.41
C PRO A 125 -61.99 -9.25 -3.87
N GLN A 126 -60.96 -8.44 -4.18
CA GLN A 126 -60.33 -8.37 -5.50
C GLN A 126 -59.24 -9.44 -5.69
N GLY A 127 -58.93 -10.22 -4.64
CA GLY A 127 -57.92 -11.26 -4.69
C GLY A 127 -56.49 -10.75 -4.71
N ILE A 128 -56.22 -9.60 -4.08
CA ILE A 128 -54.88 -9.01 -4.02
C ILE A 128 -54.13 -9.51 -2.77
N VAL A 129 -52.87 -9.87 -2.96
CA VAL A 129 -51.88 -10.06 -1.88
C VAL A 129 -50.68 -9.16 -2.12
N ILE A 130 -49.99 -8.74 -1.07
CA ILE A 130 -48.73 -7.99 -1.20
C ILE A 130 -47.57 -8.94 -0.96
N PHE A 131 -46.64 -9.03 -1.91
CA PHE A 131 -45.38 -9.74 -1.76
C PHE A 131 -44.27 -8.77 -1.35
N VAL A 132 -43.47 -9.15 -0.35
CA VAL A 132 -42.30 -8.40 0.10
C VAL A 132 -41.07 -9.32 0.01
N PRO A 133 -40.07 -9.01 -0.84
CA PRO A 133 -38.84 -9.79 -0.93
C PRO A 133 -38.05 -9.83 0.39
N ASP A 134 -37.36 -10.94 0.65
CA ASP A 134 -36.38 -11.00 1.74
C ASP A 134 -35.15 -10.14 1.37
N GLY A 135 -34.60 -9.43 2.36
CA GLY A 135 -33.44 -8.57 2.14
C GLY A 135 -32.25 -9.33 1.56
N GLY A 136 -31.66 -8.79 0.50
CA GLY A 136 -30.47 -9.33 -0.17
C GLY A 136 -30.67 -10.56 -1.06
N GLN A 137 -31.88 -11.12 -1.18
CA GLN A 137 -32.16 -12.29 -2.03
C GLN A 137 -32.70 -11.86 -3.40
N ILE A 138 -32.05 -12.32 -4.47
CA ILE A 138 -32.44 -12.01 -5.87
C ILE A 138 -32.93 -13.25 -6.64
N ASP A 139 -32.90 -14.42 -6.01
CA ASP A 139 -33.35 -15.66 -6.64
C ASP A 139 -34.88 -15.65 -6.83
N PRO A 140 -35.39 -16.00 -8.03
CA PRO A 140 -36.82 -16.11 -8.27
C PRO A 140 -37.51 -17.02 -7.24
N THR A 141 -38.73 -16.66 -6.85
CA THR A 141 -39.55 -17.49 -5.97
C THR A 141 -40.90 -17.79 -6.60
N SER A 142 -41.64 -18.72 -6.02
CA SER A 142 -43.00 -19.02 -6.47
C SER A 142 -43.88 -19.43 -5.31
N PHE A 143 -45.16 -19.13 -5.43
CA PHE A 143 -46.19 -19.57 -4.48
C PHE A 143 -47.44 -20.04 -5.22
N GLY A 144 -48.19 -20.94 -4.62
CA GLY A 144 -49.38 -21.57 -5.20
C GLY A 144 -50.67 -21.00 -4.63
N PHE A 145 -51.75 -21.03 -5.42
CA PHE A 145 -53.09 -20.74 -4.93
C PHE A 145 -54.17 -21.57 -5.63
N THR A 146 -55.30 -21.78 -4.96
CA THR A 146 -56.54 -22.33 -5.54
C THR A 146 -57.68 -21.34 -5.37
N VAL A 147 -58.73 -21.51 -6.18
CA VAL A 147 -59.97 -20.75 -6.06
C VAL A 147 -61.17 -21.68 -5.88
N SER A 148 -62.20 -21.21 -5.17
CA SER A 148 -63.40 -21.98 -4.85
C SER A 148 -64.65 -21.12 -5.06
N ASP A 149 -65.65 -21.67 -5.73
CA ASP A 149 -66.99 -21.09 -5.96
C ASP A 149 -67.97 -21.42 -4.80
N GLY A 150 -67.52 -22.20 -3.80
CA GLY A 150 -68.35 -22.70 -2.70
C GLY A 150 -68.94 -24.11 -2.91
N LYS A 151 -68.74 -24.71 -4.09
CA LYS A 151 -69.15 -26.06 -4.46
C LYS A 151 -67.97 -26.93 -4.88
N ALA A 152 -67.01 -26.38 -5.62
CA ALA A 152 -65.80 -27.04 -6.09
C ALA A 152 -64.56 -26.13 -6.00
N ASP A 153 -63.39 -26.75 -5.89
CA ASP A 153 -62.09 -26.06 -5.93
C ASP A 153 -61.46 -26.22 -7.31
N SER A 154 -60.78 -25.17 -7.77
CA SER A 154 -59.97 -25.20 -8.99
C SER A 154 -58.75 -26.10 -8.86
N ALA A 155 -58.15 -26.46 -9.99
CA ALA A 155 -56.75 -26.86 -10.00
C ALA A 155 -55.85 -25.75 -9.43
N ALA A 156 -54.73 -26.12 -8.81
CA ALA A 156 -53.78 -25.15 -8.26
C ALA A 156 -53.07 -24.39 -9.38
N ALA A 157 -52.99 -23.07 -9.24
CA ALA A 157 -52.21 -22.17 -10.07
C ALA A 157 -50.93 -21.73 -9.34
N THR A 158 -49.92 -21.34 -10.11
CA THR A 158 -48.64 -20.89 -9.59
C THR A 158 -48.39 -19.43 -9.98
N VAL A 159 -47.98 -18.63 -9.00
CA VAL A 159 -47.42 -17.30 -9.22
C VAL A 159 -45.90 -17.42 -9.14
N THR A 160 -45.20 -17.08 -10.22
CA THR A 160 -43.74 -16.94 -10.22
C THR A 160 -43.38 -15.46 -10.07
N VAL A 161 -42.51 -15.15 -9.11
CA VAL A 161 -42.02 -13.80 -8.87
C VAL A 161 -40.53 -13.75 -9.21
N ASN A 162 -40.19 -13.01 -10.26
CA ASN A 162 -38.81 -12.69 -10.60
C ASN A 162 -38.37 -11.48 -9.77
N ILE A 163 -37.34 -11.62 -8.95
CA ILE A 163 -36.80 -10.55 -8.11
C ILE A 163 -35.59 -9.93 -8.84
N GLY A 164 -35.77 -8.74 -9.40
CA GLY A 164 -34.73 -7.98 -10.08
C GLY A 164 -33.85 -7.22 -9.08
N GLY A 165 -32.54 -7.51 -9.06
CA GLY A 165 -31.55 -6.61 -8.49
C GLY A 165 -31.14 -5.57 -9.53
N ILE A 166 -31.03 -4.30 -9.12
CA ILE A 166 -30.17 -3.35 -9.81
C ILE A 166 -28.78 -3.98 -9.94
N SER A 167 -28.29 -4.10 -11.15
CA SER A 167 -26.93 -4.55 -11.43
C SER A 167 -25.95 -3.41 -11.13
N SER A 168 -24.98 -3.71 -10.26
CA SER A 168 -23.81 -2.93 -9.82
C SER A 168 -24.06 -1.95 -8.68
N ASN A 169 -23.80 -2.40 -7.45
CA ASN A 169 -23.37 -1.52 -6.36
C ASN A 169 -22.24 -0.62 -6.91
N VAL A 170 -22.28 0.68 -6.65
CA VAL A 170 -21.16 1.57 -6.98
C VAL A 170 -20.30 1.73 -5.74
N LEU A 171 -19.02 1.35 -5.85
CA LEU A 171 -18.11 1.45 -4.71
C LEU A 171 -18.03 2.89 -4.19
N PRO A 172 -18.00 3.11 -2.87
CA PRO A 172 -17.73 4.42 -2.33
C PRO A 172 -16.37 4.91 -2.78
N THR A 173 -16.22 6.22 -2.93
CA THR A 173 -14.96 6.88 -3.28
C THR A 173 -14.59 7.91 -2.21
N ILE A 174 -13.28 8.09 -2.01
CA ILE A 174 -12.73 9.04 -1.06
C ILE A 174 -11.64 9.86 -1.75
N ASP A 175 -11.64 11.15 -1.48
CA ASP A 175 -10.60 12.08 -1.89
C ASP A 175 -9.96 12.69 -0.64
N LEU A 176 -8.70 12.32 -0.37
CA LEU A 176 -7.98 12.76 0.83
C LEU A 176 -7.38 14.16 0.70
N ASN A 177 -7.24 14.72 -0.50
CA ASN A 177 -6.53 15.99 -0.71
C ASN A 177 -7.46 17.17 -1.04
N GLY A 178 -8.77 16.94 -1.01
CA GLY A 178 -9.80 17.96 -1.13
C GLY A 178 -9.96 18.46 -2.56
N GLY A 179 -9.56 19.71 -2.83
CA GLY A 179 -9.74 20.35 -4.13
C GLY A 179 -8.56 20.18 -5.10
N ASN A 180 -7.56 19.39 -4.73
CA ASN A 180 -6.32 19.25 -5.49
C ASN A 180 -6.42 18.12 -6.53
N ASP A 181 -5.44 18.03 -7.43
CA ASP A 181 -5.43 16.99 -8.45
C ASP A 181 -5.09 15.61 -7.84
N GLY A 182 -5.84 14.58 -8.26
CA GLY A 182 -5.71 13.22 -7.72
C GLY A 182 -6.44 13.06 -6.39
N VAL A 183 -6.37 11.88 -5.77
CA VAL A 183 -7.11 11.56 -4.52
C VAL A 183 -6.22 11.27 -3.31
N ASN A 184 -4.91 11.09 -3.55
CA ASN A 184 -3.94 10.77 -2.50
C ASN A 184 -3.51 12.04 -1.77
N PHE A 185 -3.14 11.88 -0.51
CA PHE A 185 -2.59 12.94 0.33
C PHE A 185 -1.11 12.67 0.63
N ALA A 186 -0.37 13.71 0.94
CA ALA A 186 1.01 13.60 1.39
C ALA A 186 1.29 14.67 2.45
N THR A 187 2.03 14.29 3.47
CA THR A 187 2.41 15.17 4.56
C THR A 187 3.81 14.83 5.07
N THR A 188 4.38 15.75 5.84
CA THR A 188 5.68 15.58 6.48
C THR A 188 5.53 15.46 7.99
N PHE A 189 6.25 14.54 8.60
CA PHE A 189 6.21 14.30 10.03
C PHE A 189 7.56 14.59 10.68
N PHE A 190 7.53 15.34 11.77
CA PHE A 190 8.65 15.59 12.66
C PHE A 190 8.24 15.19 14.09
N PRO A 191 8.80 14.09 14.64
CA PRO A 191 8.46 13.65 15.98
C PRO A 191 8.69 14.73 17.05
N PRO A 192 7.90 14.74 18.15
CA PRO A 192 6.81 13.82 18.49
C PRO A 192 5.42 14.40 18.17
N THR A 193 5.33 15.45 17.35
CA THR A 193 4.08 16.16 17.09
C THR A 193 3.23 15.41 16.06
N PRO A 194 2.00 14.98 16.40
CA PRO A 194 1.11 14.32 15.44
C PRO A 194 0.85 15.19 14.20
N VAL A 195 0.71 14.54 13.06
CA VAL A 195 0.40 15.20 11.79
C VAL A 195 -0.93 14.71 11.23
N GLU A 196 -1.70 15.59 10.60
CA GLU A 196 -2.90 15.25 9.86
C GLU A 196 -2.55 14.42 8.62
N ILE A 197 -3.36 13.39 8.35
CA ILE A 197 -3.17 12.43 7.24
C ILE A 197 -4.29 12.48 6.21
N ALA A 198 -5.02 13.60 6.21
CA ALA A 198 -6.06 13.96 5.28
C ALA A 198 -6.20 15.49 5.28
N ASP A 199 -6.57 16.07 4.15
CA ASP A 199 -6.89 17.49 4.04
C ASP A 199 -8.21 17.82 4.75
N ALA A 200 -8.31 19.02 5.30
CA ALA A 200 -9.54 19.51 5.93
C ALA A 200 -10.74 19.57 4.95
N GLY A 201 -10.47 19.60 3.65
CA GLY A 201 -11.43 19.53 2.56
C GLY A 201 -11.72 18.13 2.00
N LEU A 202 -11.24 17.05 2.64
CA LEU A 202 -11.52 15.66 2.23
C LEU A 202 -12.99 15.43 1.92
N THR A 203 -13.31 14.72 0.83
CA THR A 203 -14.70 14.41 0.44
C THR A 203 -14.93 12.92 0.23
N ILE A 204 -16.17 12.48 0.43
CA ILE A 204 -16.63 11.13 0.17
C ILE A 204 -17.82 11.19 -0.78
N THR A 205 -17.81 10.37 -1.84
CA THR A 205 -18.96 10.26 -2.74
C THR A 205 -19.33 8.80 -2.99
N ASP A 206 -20.64 8.58 -3.02
CA ASP A 206 -21.26 7.30 -3.29
C ASP A 206 -22.63 7.59 -3.93
N THR A 207 -22.88 7.02 -5.11
CA THR A 207 -24.00 7.44 -5.97
C THR A 207 -25.29 6.67 -5.72
N ASP A 208 -25.21 5.50 -5.11
CA ASP A 208 -26.33 4.61 -4.81
C ASP A 208 -26.47 4.31 -3.31
N SER A 209 -25.44 4.59 -2.50
CA SER A 209 -25.49 4.48 -1.04
C SER A 209 -25.29 5.84 -0.35
N PRO A 210 -26.34 6.46 0.25
CA PRO A 210 -26.19 7.73 0.95
C PRO A 210 -25.50 7.61 2.34
N ASN A 211 -25.21 6.39 2.79
CA ASN A 211 -24.63 6.09 4.10
C ASN A 211 -23.54 5.03 3.97
N LEU A 212 -22.58 5.03 4.90
CA LEU A 212 -21.54 4.02 5.03
C LEU A 212 -21.73 3.19 6.30
N ALA A 213 -21.26 1.94 6.28
CA ALA A 213 -21.24 1.06 7.44
C ALA A 213 -19.94 1.22 8.25
N SER A 214 -18.79 1.34 7.57
CA SER A 214 -17.49 1.44 8.24
C SER A 214 -16.40 2.07 7.36
N ALA A 215 -15.28 2.41 7.99
CA ALA A 215 -14.03 2.76 7.33
C ALA A 215 -12.85 2.11 8.05
N THR A 216 -11.76 1.86 7.34
CA THR A 216 -10.48 1.40 7.90
C THR A 216 -9.38 2.34 7.44
N VAL A 217 -8.57 2.80 8.39
CA VAL A 217 -7.33 3.56 8.15
C VAL A 217 -6.18 2.74 8.71
N ARG A 218 -5.22 2.35 7.87
CA ARG A 218 -4.17 1.40 8.28
C ARG A 218 -2.78 1.84 7.83
N ILE A 219 -1.82 1.77 8.74
CA ILE A 219 -0.40 1.88 8.41
C ILE A 219 0.01 0.58 7.70
N SER A 220 0.23 0.64 6.39
CA SER A 220 0.50 -0.55 5.58
C SER A 220 1.89 -1.15 5.79
N ASN A 221 2.85 -0.31 6.21
CA ASN A 221 4.25 -0.65 6.42
C ASN A 221 4.73 -0.24 7.82
N LEU A 222 4.03 -0.69 8.86
CA LEU A 222 4.41 -0.49 10.27
C LEU A 222 5.89 -0.89 10.50
N GLN A 223 6.71 0.00 11.06
CA GLN A 223 8.14 -0.25 11.33
C GLN A 223 8.51 -0.17 12.82
N ASP A 224 7.78 0.64 13.62
CA ASP A 224 8.07 0.86 15.04
C ASP A 224 7.00 0.24 15.95
N GLY A 225 6.14 -0.62 15.39
CA GLY A 225 5.13 -1.38 16.13
C GLY A 225 4.19 -0.48 16.92
N ASN A 226 4.04 -0.77 18.22
CA ASN A 226 3.08 -0.10 19.10
C ASN A 226 3.40 1.40 19.35
N PHE A 227 4.56 1.89 18.93
CA PHE A 227 4.90 3.31 19.04
C PHE A 227 4.22 4.17 17.97
N GLU A 228 3.74 3.56 16.90
CA GLU A 228 3.01 4.23 15.84
C GLU A 228 1.52 4.20 16.17
N VAL A 229 0.88 5.35 16.08
CA VAL A 229 -0.51 5.53 16.49
C VAL A 229 -1.26 6.29 15.42
N LEU A 230 -2.41 5.74 15.02
CA LEU A 230 -3.44 6.47 14.28
C LEU A 230 -4.52 6.91 15.25
N SER A 231 -5.00 8.13 15.10
CA SER A 231 -6.12 8.63 15.92
C SER A 231 -7.06 9.52 15.13
N VAL A 232 -8.32 9.57 15.56
CA VAL A 232 -9.37 10.47 15.07
C VAL A 232 -10.13 11.02 16.28
N THR A 233 -10.92 12.07 16.05
CA THR A 233 -11.93 12.53 17.01
C THR A 233 -13.28 11.91 16.64
N ASP A 234 -13.78 11.02 17.50
CA ASP A 234 -15.08 10.37 17.32
C ASP A 234 -16.25 11.36 17.24
N SER A 235 -17.35 10.91 16.64
CA SER A 235 -18.63 11.62 16.62
C SER A 235 -19.74 10.79 17.26
N ALA A 236 -20.95 11.33 17.32
CA ALA A 236 -22.11 10.58 17.80
C ALA A 236 -22.52 9.42 16.87
N GLU A 237 -22.19 9.50 15.57
CA GLU A 237 -22.57 8.49 14.57
C GLU A 237 -21.44 7.50 14.25
N VAL A 238 -20.18 7.92 14.40
CA VAL A 238 -18.99 7.15 14.00
C VAL A 238 -18.02 7.06 15.16
N ILE A 239 -17.69 5.84 15.55
CA ILE A 239 -16.83 5.51 16.69
C ILE A 239 -15.59 4.78 16.17
N SER A 240 -14.42 5.10 16.71
CA SER A 240 -13.15 4.52 16.30
C SER A 240 -12.58 3.52 17.31
N ASN A 241 -11.75 2.60 16.82
CA ASN A 241 -10.98 1.69 17.62
C ASN A 241 -9.62 1.41 16.95
N TYR A 242 -8.53 1.79 17.62
CA TYR A 242 -7.17 1.55 17.13
C TYR A 242 -6.60 0.24 17.69
N ASP A 243 -6.08 -0.61 16.81
CA ASP A 243 -5.27 -1.77 17.19
C ASP A 243 -3.78 -1.49 16.92
N PRO A 244 -2.97 -1.24 17.98
CA PRO A 244 -1.55 -0.93 17.82
C PRO A 244 -0.72 -2.11 17.31
N ALA A 245 -1.19 -3.36 17.46
CA ALA A 245 -0.46 -4.51 16.98
C ALA A 245 -0.51 -4.65 15.45
N THR A 246 -1.60 -4.16 14.83
CA THR A 246 -1.82 -4.23 13.38
C THR A 246 -1.69 -2.88 12.68
N GLY A 247 -1.53 -1.79 13.43
CA GLY A 247 -1.49 -0.43 12.88
C GLY A 247 -2.81 -0.01 12.24
N SER A 248 -3.94 -0.62 12.66
CA SER A 248 -5.24 -0.49 12.01
C SER A 248 -6.23 0.26 12.91
N LEU A 249 -6.70 1.40 12.43
CA LEU A 249 -7.80 2.16 13.00
C LEU A 249 -9.08 1.78 12.28
N THR A 250 -10.01 1.13 12.97
CA THR A 250 -11.34 0.83 12.44
C THR A 250 -12.34 1.87 12.91
N LEU A 251 -13.20 2.33 12.00
CA LEU A 251 -14.29 3.25 12.28
C LEU A 251 -15.60 2.55 11.96
N GLN A 252 -16.53 2.49 12.90
CA GLN A 252 -17.82 1.83 12.73
C GLN A 252 -18.96 2.80 12.98
N ALA A 253 -20.02 2.67 12.18
CA ALA A 253 -21.27 3.38 12.44
C ALA A 253 -21.94 2.82 13.71
N ALA A 254 -22.23 3.69 14.69
CA ALA A 254 -22.75 3.31 16.00
C ALA A 254 -24.08 2.53 15.93
N ASN A 255 -24.89 2.79 14.90
CA ASN A 255 -26.20 2.15 14.68
C ASN A 255 -26.26 1.33 13.38
N GLY A 256 -25.11 0.82 12.90
CA GLY A 256 -24.99 0.00 11.69
C GLY A 256 -24.73 0.79 10.39
N THR A 257 -25.26 2.02 10.26
CA THR A 257 -24.96 2.93 9.14
C THR A 257 -24.87 4.39 9.61
N ALA A 258 -24.01 5.20 8.98
CA ALA A 258 -23.87 6.63 9.25
C ALA A 258 -23.72 7.44 7.94
N THR A 259 -24.02 8.74 7.98
CA THR A 259 -23.99 9.59 6.78
C THR A 259 -22.57 9.78 6.24
N LEU A 260 -22.42 10.07 4.93
CA LEU A 260 -21.12 10.40 4.34
C LEU A 260 -20.44 11.56 5.09
N ALA A 261 -21.21 12.61 5.40
CA ALA A 261 -20.74 13.79 6.11
C ALA A 261 -20.22 13.48 7.54
N ALA A 262 -20.79 12.49 8.23
CA ALA A 262 -20.30 12.06 9.53
C ALA A 262 -18.92 11.40 9.42
N PHE A 263 -18.72 10.52 8.44
CA PHE A 263 -17.41 9.93 8.16
C PHE A 263 -16.39 10.97 7.71
N GLU A 264 -16.77 11.91 6.84
CA GLU A 264 -15.90 13.02 6.45
C GLU A 264 -15.43 13.84 7.67
N SER A 265 -16.35 14.18 8.58
CA SER A 265 -16.02 14.96 9.78
C SER A 265 -15.02 14.25 10.70
N VAL A 266 -15.12 12.92 10.83
CA VAL A 266 -14.18 12.14 11.66
C VAL A 266 -12.86 11.95 10.93
N LEU A 267 -12.87 11.56 9.65
CA LEU A 267 -11.66 11.27 8.88
C LEU A 267 -10.81 12.52 8.61
N ARG A 268 -11.40 13.71 8.53
CA ARG A 268 -10.66 15.00 8.50
C ARG A 268 -9.83 15.27 9.75
N THR A 269 -10.10 14.57 10.86
CA THR A 269 -9.31 14.67 12.11
C THR A 269 -8.29 13.55 12.26
N ALA A 270 -8.15 12.70 11.23
CA ALA A 270 -7.22 11.59 11.27
C ALA A 270 -5.78 12.09 11.35
N THR A 271 -5.03 11.56 12.32
CA THR A 271 -3.63 11.89 12.54
C THR A 271 -2.77 10.63 12.64
N TYR A 272 -1.51 10.78 12.24
CA TYR A 272 -0.43 9.84 12.51
C TYR A 272 0.53 10.43 13.55
N ASN A 273 0.99 9.60 14.47
CA ASN A 273 2.09 9.92 15.35
C ASN A 273 3.01 8.72 15.54
N ASN A 274 4.28 8.98 15.85
CA ASN A 274 5.25 8.00 16.27
C ASN A 274 5.95 8.49 17.53
N THR A 275 5.87 7.67 18.58
CA THR A 275 6.35 7.99 19.93
C THR A 275 7.61 7.22 20.32
N ALA A 276 8.24 6.53 19.38
CA ALA A 276 9.48 5.81 19.63
C ALA A 276 10.59 6.79 20.06
N PRO A 277 11.46 6.43 21.01
CA PRO A 277 12.63 7.24 21.35
C PRO A 277 13.59 7.44 20.18
N THR A 278 13.67 6.44 19.29
CA THR A 278 14.48 6.45 18.06
C THR A 278 13.61 5.93 16.90
N PRO A 279 12.70 6.75 16.34
CA PRO A 279 11.77 6.31 15.30
C PRO A 279 12.49 5.84 14.04
N ASN A 280 12.03 4.75 13.43
CA ASN A 280 12.42 4.43 12.07
C ASN A 280 11.84 5.48 11.10
N ARG A 281 12.72 6.23 10.46
CA ARG A 281 12.38 7.35 9.58
C ARG A 281 12.02 6.99 8.14
N SER A 282 11.82 5.71 7.83
CA SER A 282 11.31 5.32 6.52
C SER A 282 9.91 5.91 6.29
N PRO A 283 9.54 6.35 5.08
CA PRO A 283 8.20 6.86 4.81
C PRO A 283 7.11 5.85 5.20
N ARG A 284 5.96 6.33 5.69
CA ARG A 284 4.79 5.50 5.96
C ARG A 284 3.71 5.69 4.90
N SER A 285 3.07 4.59 4.53
CA SER A 285 1.92 4.57 3.63
C SER A 285 0.68 4.20 4.43
N ILE A 286 -0.22 5.16 4.58
CA ILE A 286 -1.46 5.00 5.34
C ILE A 286 -2.60 4.82 4.34
N ILE A 287 -3.27 3.66 4.41
CA ILE A 287 -4.31 3.26 3.47
C ILE A 287 -5.67 3.51 4.08
N PHE A 288 -6.52 4.24 3.37
CA PHE A 288 -7.92 4.46 3.67
C PHE A 288 -8.78 3.53 2.81
N THR A 289 -9.81 2.94 3.41
CA THR A 289 -10.81 2.11 2.72
C THR A 289 -12.17 2.31 3.37
N LEU A 290 -13.17 2.64 2.58
CA LEU A 290 -14.56 2.81 3.01
C LEU A 290 -15.37 1.55 2.72
N ASN A 291 -16.45 1.31 3.46
CA ASN A 291 -17.40 0.24 3.19
C ASN A 291 -18.84 0.75 3.35
N ASP A 292 -19.64 0.61 2.29
CA ASP A 292 -21.04 1.04 2.20
C ASP A 292 -22.03 0.04 2.85
N GLY A 293 -21.53 -1.06 3.40
CA GLY A 293 -22.30 -2.19 3.91
C GLY A 293 -22.40 -3.36 2.94
N ILE A 294 -21.94 -3.18 1.70
CA ILE A 294 -21.92 -4.18 0.63
C ILE A 294 -20.46 -4.41 0.18
N ASP A 295 -19.79 -3.39 -0.36
CA ASP A 295 -18.44 -3.48 -0.91
C ASP A 295 -17.48 -2.42 -0.34
N ASN A 296 -16.18 -2.66 -0.55
CA ASN A 296 -15.14 -1.73 -0.15
C ASN A 296 -14.76 -0.78 -1.28
N SER A 297 -14.44 0.46 -0.94
CA SER A 297 -13.81 1.40 -1.86
C SER A 297 -12.49 0.85 -2.40
N SER A 298 -12.04 1.41 -3.53
CA SER A 298 -10.61 1.30 -3.86
C SER A 298 -9.77 1.96 -2.76
N PRO A 299 -8.59 1.40 -2.43
CA PRO A 299 -7.73 1.99 -1.41
C PRO A 299 -7.14 3.31 -1.89
N VAL A 300 -7.11 4.31 -1.01
CA VAL A 300 -6.47 5.61 -1.24
C VAL A 300 -5.38 5.80 -0.19
N VAL A 301 -4.27 6.44 -0.59
CA VAL A 301 -3.05 6.50 0.22
C VAL A 301 -2.79 7.91 0.72
N SER A 302 -2.48 8.03 2.01
CA SER A 302 -1.78 9.17 2.59
C SER A 302 -0.32 8.78 2.84
N ALA A 303 0.61 9.47 2.18
CA ALA A 303 2.04 9.30 2.43
C ALA A 303 2.48 10.20 3.60
N VAL A 304 3.18 9.63 4.57
CA VAL A 304 3.82 10.37 5.66
C VAL A 304 5.33 10.24 5.49
N ASN A 305 5.96 11.32 5.06
CA ASN A 305 7.40 11.39 4.88
C ASN A 305 8.02 11.97 6.15
N TYR A 306 9.05 11.34 6.70
CA TYR A 306 9.82 11.95 7.77
C TYR A 306 10.68 13.07 7.19
N LEU A 307 10.73 14.22 7.86
CA LEU A 307 11.73 15.23 7.52
C LEU A 307 13.14 14.66 7.78
N PRO A 308 14.13 14.97 6.92
CA PRO A 308 15.51 14.70 7.24
C PRO A 308 15.90 15.49 8.48
N GLU A 309 16.74 14.93 9.34
CA GLU A 309 17.35 15.62 10.46
C GLU A 309 18.82 15.87 10.12
N ALA A 310 19.19 17.14 10.00
CA ALA A 310 20.57 17.55 9.78
C ALA A 310 21.20 17.87 11.15
N VAL A 311 22.38 17.32 11.42
CA VAL A 311 23.07 17.42 12.69
C VAL A 311 24.17 18.48 12.60
N ASP A 312 24.21 19.41 13.55
CA ASP A 312 25.30 20.38 13.61
C ASP A 312 26.65 19.66 13.84
N GLU A 313 27.65 20.03 13.06
CA GLU A 313 28.96 19.37 13.07
C GLU A 313 30.07 20.29 13.56
N THR A 314 31.10 19.68 14.14
CA THR A 314 32.40 20.32 14.32
C THR A 314 33.38 19.60 13.41
N VAL A 315 34.13 20.37 12.62
CA VAL A 315 35.17 19.83 11.74
C VAL A 315 36.50 20.34 12.25
N VAL A 316 37.32 19.43 12.78
CA VAL A 316 38.66 19.69 13.27
C VAL A 316 39.65 19.53 12.13
N ILE A 317 40.40 20.61 11.86
CA ILE A 317 41.38 20.64 10.80
C ILE A 317 42.71 21.13 11.36
N THR A 318 43.79 20.45 10.99
CA THR A 318 45.14 20.91 11.32
C THR A 318 45.52 22.20 10.58
N ASN A 319 46.30 23.07 11.22
CA ASN A 319 46.67 24.35 10.64
C ASN A 319 47.50 24.21 9.35
N ASN A 320 47.31 25.15 8.41
CA ASN A 320 47.92 25.12 7.08
C ASN A 320 47.67 23.82 6.29
N THR A 321 46.56 23.16 6.56
CA THR A 321 46.12 21.96 5.83
C THR A 321 45.09 22.37 4.78
N THR A 322 45.21 21.74 3.62
CA THR A 322 44.18 21.75 2.59
C THR A 322 43.65 20.34 2.49
N GLY A 323 42.33 20.19 2.45
CA GLY A 323 41.71 18.87 2.41
C GLY A 323 40.28 18.97 1.90
N THR A 324 39.76 17.84 1.44
CA THR A 324 38.42 17.75 0.88
C THR A 324 37.65 16.66 1.61
N LEU A 325 36.57 17.04 2.26
CA LEU A 325 35.64 16.08 2.88
C LEU A 325 34.50 15.80 1.92
N SER A 326 34.20 14.51 1.71
CA SER A 326 33.08 14.10 0.86
C SER A 326 31.74 14.49 1.48
N ALA A 327 30.70 14.68 0.68
CA ALA A 327 29.35 14.92 1.20
C ALA A 327 28.89 13.77 2.11
N ASP A 328 29.27 12.53 1.80
CA ASP A 328 28.96 11.35 2.62
C ASP A 328 29.57 11.43 4.03
N ALA A 329 30.65 12.20 4.22
CA ALA A 329 31.27 12.39 5.52
C ALA A 329 30.39 13.24 6.45
N PHE A 330 29.84 14.34 5.94
CA PHE A 330 28.89 15.20 6.66
C PHE A 330 27.52 14.52 6.86
N LEU A 331 27.12 13.64 5.94
CA LEU A 331 25.84 12.93 6.02
C LEU A 331 25.90 11.69 6.93
N ALA A 332 27.07 11.31 7.45
CA ALA A 332 27.26 10.05 8.17
C ALA A 332 26.46 9.97 9.49
N ASN A 333 26.23 11.11 10.14
CA ASN A 333 25.47 11.23 11.37
C ASN A 333 24.05 11.83 11.16
N ASP A 334 23.71 12.22 9.93
CA ASP A 334 22.41 12.77 9.57
C ASP A 334 21.36 11.67 9.40
N PHE A 335 20.09 11.99 9.67
CA PHE A 335 19.01 11.00 9.62
C PHE A 335 18.00 11.28 8.53
N GLY A 336 17.83 10.33 7.62
CA GLY A 336 16.78 10.37 6.59
C GLY A 336 17.03 9.32 5.52
N THR A 337 16.28 9.39 4.42
CA THR A 337 16.36 8.40 3.35
C THR A 337 16.86 9.02 2.05
N GLY A 338 17.93 8.46 1.49
CA GLY A 338 18.54 8.95 0.26
C GLY A 338 19.00 10.40 0.40
N LEU A 339 19.74 10.69 1.48
CA LEU A 339 20.20 12.04 1.78
C LEU A 339 21.22 12.53 0.75
N SER A 340 21.21 13.83 0.52
CA SER A 340 22.19 14.53 -0.31
C SER A 340 22.37 15.96 0.17
N ILE A 341 23.54 16.53 -0.04
CA ILE A 341 23.77 17.97 0.22
C ILE A 341 23.43 18.74 -1.05
N THR A 342 22.47 19.65 -0.99
CA THR A 342 22.00 20.40 -2.18
C THR A 342 22.40 21.86 -2.18
N ALA A 343 22.75 22.40 -1.02
CA ALA A 343 23.30 23.73 -0.88
C ALA A 343 24.30 23.80 0.28
N VAL A 344 25.31 24.64 0.12
CA VAL A 344 26.24 25.05 1.17
C VAL A 344 26.29 26.57 1.13
N THR A 345 26.03 27.22 2.27
CA THR A 345 25.87 28.69 2.32
C THR A 345 26.63 29.30 3.48
N GLY A 346 26.89 30.60 3.40
CA GLY A 346 27.67 31.31 4.42
C GLY A 346 29.15 30.96 4.43
N THR A 347 29.68 30.37 3.35
CA THR A 347 31.08 29.97 3.30
C THR A 347 32.03 31.17 3.21
N PRO A 348 33.11 31.17 4.01
CA PRO A 348 34.30 31.99 3.77
C PRO A 348 34.98 31.64 2.44
N ALA A 349 35.93 32.45 2.00
CA ALA A 349 36.67 32.21 0.75
C ALA A 349 37.53 30.92 0.81
N GLU A 350 37.89 30.48 2.02
CA GLU A 350 38.66 29.27 2.28
C GLU A 350 37.83 27.97 2.20
N ILE A 351 36.50 28.06 2.08
CA ILE A 351 35.60 26.90 2.08
C ILE A 351 34.79 26.90 0.78
N VAL A 352 35.01 25.87 -0.05
CA VAL A 352 34.44 25.79 -1.39
C VAL A 352 33.65 24.49 -1.54
N ALA A 353 32.36 24.60 -1.83
CA ALA A 353 31.54 23.46 -2.20
C ALA A 353 31.83 23.03 -3.65
N ILE A 354 32.05 21.73 -3.85
CA ILE A 354 32.34 21.13 -5.14
C ILE A 354 31.13 20.31 -5.60
N GLY A 355 30.74 20.47 -6.86
CA GLY A 355 29.47 19.97 -7.38
C GLY A 355 28.39 21.05 -7.37
N SER A 356 27.21 20.77 -7.95
CA SER A 356 26.19 21.81 -8.14
C SER A 356 24.75 21.40 -7.84
N ASN A 357 24.51 20.11 -7.53
CA ASN A 357 23.28 19.51 -6.97
C ASN A 357 23.19 18.04 -7.46
N PRO A 358 23.59 17.05 -6.65
CA PRO A 358 24.12 17.22 -5.30
C PRO A 358 25.53 17.83 -5.31
N ILE A 359 25.92 18.43 -4.18
CA ILE A 359 27.30 18.77 -3.84
C ILE A 359 28.01 17.45 -3.52
N SER A 360 29.18 17.21 -4.13
CA SER A 360 29.94 15.98 -3.97
C SER A 360 30.90 16.05 -2.78
N SER A 361 31.43 17.23 -2.49
CA SER A 361 32.43 17.43 -1.44
C SER A 361 32.56 18.91 -1.07
N ILE A 362 33.22 19.16 0.06
CA ILE A 362 33.56 20.50 0.55
C ILE A 362 35.07 20.55 0.73
N GLU A 363 35.71 21.48 0.01
CA GLU A 363 37.15 21.75 0.07
C GLU A 363 37.43 22.83 1.11
N PHE A 364 38.44 22.59 1.93
CA PHE A 364 38.98 23.51 2.93
C PHE A 364 40.40 23.90 2.53
N THR A 365 40.67 25.20 2.38
CA THR A 365 42.00 25.72 2.04
C THR A 365 42.50 26.66 3.12
N ASN A 366 43.29 26.13 4.08
CA ASN A 366 43.80 26.89 5.22
C ASN A 366 42.69 27.64 5.99
N PRO A 367 41.66 26.94 6.48
CA PRO A 367 40.55 27.59 7.17
C PRO A 367 41.02 28.31 8.43
N THR A 368 40.23 29.27 8.90
CA THR A 368 40.49 29.99 10.15
C THR A 368 39.66 29.38 11.29
N ASP A 369 40.22 29.36 12.50
CA ASP A 369 39.53 28.85 13.68
C ASP A 369 38.21 29.61 13.96
N GLY A 370 37.15 28.86 14.26
CA GLY A 370 35.81 29.39 14.55
C GLY A 370 35.03 29.88 13.33
N GLN A 371 35.45 29.52 12.11
CA GLN A 371 34.65 29.75 10.91
C GLN A 371 33.44 28.82 10.89
N ASN A 372 32.27 29.36 10.52
CA ASN A 372 31.04 28.60 10.43
C ASN A 372 30.42 28.74 9.04
N PHE A 373 29.79 27.68 8.56
CA PHE A 373 28.95 27.69 7.37
C PHE A 373 27.76 26.75 7.60
N THR A 374 26.78 26.77 6.70
CA THR A 374 25.63 25.85 6.78
C THR A 374 25.58 24.97 5.55
N TYR A 375 25.11 23.74 5.72
CA TYR A 375 24.78 22.84 4.64
C TYR A 375 23.30 22.46 4.70
N GLN A 376 22.71 22.23 3.53
CA GLN A 376 21.31 21.85 3.37
C GLN A 376 21.25 20.39 2.93
N VAL A 377 20.70 19.57 3.81
CA VAL A 377 20.40 18.16 3.56
C VAL A 377 19.06 18.09 2.82
N THR A 378 18.97 17.23 1.82
CA THR A 378 17.74 16.95 1.08
C THR A 378 17.52 15.45 0.97
N ASP A 379 16.33 14.99 1.33
CA ASP A 379 15.95 13.58 1.21
C ASP A 379 15.47 13.21 -0.20
N SER A 380 15.25 11.92 -0.43
CA SER A 380 14.76 11.39 -1.71
C SER A 380 13.37 11.88 -2.14
N THR A 381 12.61 12.51 -1.23
CA THR A 381 11.29 13.08 -1.50
C THR A 381 11.32 14.60 -1.69
N GLY A 382 12.50 15.21 -1.56
CA GLY A 382 12.73 16.65 -1.74
C GLY A 382 12.51 17.48 -0.47
N ASN A 383 12.30 16.86 0.69
CA ASN A 383 12.27 17.61 1.95
C ASN A 383 13.67 18.03 2.34
N THR A 384 13.80 19.16 3.02
CA THR A 384 15.11 19.75 3.31
C THR A 384 15.22 20.24 4.74
N GLU A 385 16.40 20.06 5.32
CA GLU A 385 16.79 20.62 6.62
C GLU A 385 18.21 21.19 6.54
N THR A 386 18.58 22.06 7.46
CA THR A 386 19.90 22.71 7.46
C THR A 386 20.60 22.53 8.78
N ALA A 387 21.90 22.25 8.73
CA ALA A 387 22.77 22.22 9.89
C ALA A 387 23.97 23.16 9.70
N THR A 388 24.60 23.51 10.82
CA THR A 388 25.78 24.38 10.89
C THR A 388 27.02 23.52 11.09
N VAL A 389 28.05 23.80 10.29
CA VAL A 389 29.40 23.29 10.53
C VAL A 389 30.22 24.37 11.21
N THR A 390 30.90 24.01 12.29
CA THR A 390 31.88 24.86 12.98
C THR A 390 33.28 24.30 12.74
N VAL A 391 34.17 25.08 12.16
CA VAL A 391 35.56 24.68 11.93
C VAL A 391 36.41 25.01 13.15
N SER A 392 37.11 24.01 13.67
CA SER A 392 38.06 24.13 14.78
C SER A 392 39.46 23.85 14.26
N VAL A 393 40.37 24.82 14.36
CA VAL A 393 41.73 24.66 13.82
C VAL A 393 42.70 24.32 14.94
N VAL A 394 43.28 23.13 14.86
CA VAL A 394 44.33 22.66 15.78
C VAL A 394 45.71 22.88 15.16
N ASN A 395 46.70 23.22 15.97
CA ASN A 395 48.05 23.42 15.45
C ASN A 395 48.80 22.10 15.42
N SER A 396 49.28 21.69 14.24
CA SER A 396 50.31 20.65 14.09
C SER A 396 51.60 21.24 13.54
N GLY A 397 52.72 20.76 14.07
CA GLY A 397 54.04 21.33 13.91
C GLY A 397 54.97 20.45 13.08
N GLY A 398 56.23 20.37 13.49
CA GLY A 398 57.10 19.23 13.15
C GLY A 398 57.67 18.65 14.43
N ALA A 399 56.86 18.73 15.49
CA ALA A 399 57.12 18.21 16.81
C ALA A 399 56.17 17.01 17.00
N VAL A 400 56.46 16.16 17.99
CA VAL A 400 55.53 15.09 18.38
C VAL A 400 54.23 15.73 18.88
N ASP A 401 53.16 15.49 18.14
CA ASP A 401 51.83 16.02 18.35
C ASP A 401 50.87 14.91 18.81
N ASN A 402 49.83 15.31 19.54
CA ASN A 402 48.72 14.43 19.94
C ASN A 402 47.43 15.09 19.49
N LEU A 403 46.92 14.63 18.35
CA LEU A 403 45.80 15.21 17.63
C LEU A 403 44.53 14.40 17.90
N SER A 404 43.42 15.10 18.10
CA SER A 404 42.10 14.50 18.28
C SER A 404 41.07 15.30 17.49
N GLY A 405 40.29 14.62 16.66
CA GLY A 405 39.24 15.21 15.84
C GLY A 405 37.93 15.37 16.62
N GLY A 406 37.51 14.32 17.31
CA GLY A 406 36.36 14.37 18.21
C GLY A 406 35.12 13.78 17.57
N ALA A 407 34.12 14.61 17.26
CA ALA A 407 32.88 14.18 16.63
C ALA A 407 32.61 15.02 15.39
N GLY A 408 32.27 14.37 14.29
CA GLY A 408 32.16 14.99 12.97
C GLY A 408 33.29 14.52 12.05
N PRO A 409 33.27 14.88 10.76
CA PRO A 409 34.30 14.49 9.82
C PRO A 409 35.53 15.41 9.89
N ASP A 410 36.69 14.86 10.25
CA ASP A 410 37.89 15.63 10.56
C ASP A 410 39.02 15.48 9.54
N ILE A 411 39.96 16.43 9.50
CA ILE A 411 41.19 16.35 8.67
C ILE A 411 42.42 16.62 9.53
N LEU A 412 43.11 15.55 9.92
CA LEU A 412 44.24 15.58 10.85
C LEU A 412 45.54 15.20 10.13
N LYS A 413 46.53 16.10 10.18
CA LYS A 413 47.86 15.90 9.59
C LYS A 413 48.96 16.12 10.62
N GLY A 414 49.72 15.07 10.95
CA GLY A 414 50.80 15.10 11.95
C GLY A 414 52.05 15.86 11.48
N ARG A 415 52.48 15.55 10.25
CA ARG A 415 53.57 16.17 9.47
C ARG A 415 54.95 15.57 9.68
N ARG A 416 55.64 15.84 10.79
CA ARG A 416 57.01 15.33 11.00
C ARG A 416 57.14 14.90 12.44
N ARG A 417 57.91 13.83 12.63
CA ARG A 417 58.09 13.08 13.87
C ARG A 417 56.87 12.24 14.20
N GLU A 418 57.10 11.30 15.12
CA GLU A 418 56.12 10.35 15.61
C GLU A 418 54.93 11.04 16.26
N ASP A 419 53.81 11.09 15.57
CA ASP A 419 52.57 11.71 16.01
C ASP A 419 51.53 10.66 16.43
N LEU A 420 50.67 11.03 17.39
CA LEU A 420 49.47 10.28 17.73
C LEU A 420 48.26 11.00 17.16
N ILE A 421 47.55 10.36 16.24
CA ILE A 421 46.41 10.95 15.55
C ILE A 421 45.17 10.08 15.81
N ASN A 422 44.14 10.67 16.40
CA ASN A 422 42.86 10.04 16.68
C ASN A 422 41.74 10.81 16.00
N GLY A 423 41.06 10.20 15.03
CA GLY A 423 39.89 10.77 14.35
C GLY A 423 38.76 10.99 15.33
N GLY A 424 38.19 9.90 15.83
CA GLY A 424 37.16 9.92 16.86
C GLY A 424 35.89 9.28 16.35
N ALA A 425 34.81 10.05 16.21
CA ALA A 425 33.58 9.58 15.59
C ALA A 425 33.26 10.44 14.38
N GLY A 426 32.98 9.82 13.24
CA GLY A 426 32.85 10.53 11.97
C GLY A 426 33.67 9.84 10.89
N ASN A 427 33.54 10.29 9.64
CA ASN A 427 34.38 9.76 8.57
C ASN A 427 35.60 10.68 8.41
N ASP A 428 36.72 10.28 8.99
CA ASP A 428 37.88 11.14 9.17
C ASP A 428 38.95 10.94 8.10
N ILE A 429 39.78 11.95 7.88
CA ILE A 429 40.99 11.87 7.05
C ILE A 429 42.20 12.03 7.95
N LEU A 430 43.01 10.97 8.06
CA LEU A 430 44.20 10.92 8.89
C LEU A 430 45.43 10.80 7.99
N ILE A 431 46.35 11.76 8.14
CA ILE A 431 47.63 11.80 7.43
C ILE A 431 48.72 11.84 8.49
N GLY A 432 49.49 10.75 8.61
CA GLY A 432 50.63 10.70 9.54
C GLY A 432 51.66 11.77 9.19
N GLY A 433 52.29 11.61 8.03
CA GLY A 433 53.38 12.47 7.57
C GLY A 433 54.71 11.73 7.68
N GLU A 434 55.81 12.47 7.82
CA GLU A 434 57.14 11.88 7.98
C GLU A 434 57.31 11.26 9.38
N ASP A 435 58.08 10.16 9.42
CA ASP A 435 58.40 9.37 10.61
C ASP A 435 57.26 8.42 11.00
N ALA A 436 57.35 7.72 12.14
CA ALA A 436 56.44 6.62 12.48
C ALA A 436 55.25 7.10 13.31
N ASP A 437 54.06 7.11 12.71
CA ASP A 437 52.87 7.64 13.35
C ASP A 437 51.95 6.54 13.89
N ILE A 438 51.12 6.89 14.89
CA ILE A 438 50.03 6.05 15.38
C ILE A 438 48.72 6.67 14.95
N LEU A 439 47.99 5.96 14.09
CA LEU A 439 46.72 6.39 13.51
C LEU A 439 45.58 5.55 14.10
N ILE A 440 44.56 6.24 14.59
CA ILE A 440 43.36 5.66 15.19
C ILE A 440 42.16 6.31 14.48
N GLY A 441 41.46 5.58 13.63
CA GLY A 441 40.30 6.10 12.91
C GLY A 441 39.14 6.38 13.87
N GLY A 442 38.76 5.35 14.62
CA GLY A 442 37.64 5.37 15.55
C GLY A 442 36.34 4.84 14.94
N ASP A 443 35.23 5.50 15.25
CA ASP A 443 33.90 5.12 14.78
C ASP A 443 33.58 5.85 13.46
N GLY A 444 33.56 5.14 12.35
CA GLY A 444 33.18 5.73 11.06
C GLY A 444 33.85 5.01 9.91
N ALA A 445 33.77 5.60 8.71
CA ALA A 445 34.46 5.13 7.52
C ALA A 445 35.66 6.04 7.23
N ASP A 446 36.80 5.70 7.82
CA ASP A 446 37.97 6.57 7.85
C ASP A 446 38.88 6.40 6.64
N LEU A 447 39.65 7.44 6.33
CA LEU A 447 40.66 7.45 5.28
C LEU A 447 42.05 7.71 5.87
N PHE A 448 42.89 6.68 5.87
CA PHE A 448 44.31 6.80 6.18
C PHE A 448 45.07 7.16 4.90
N SER A 449 45.44 8.42 4.73
CA SER A 449 46.00 8.94 3.47
C SER A 449 47.52 9.04 3.49
N TYR A 450 48.11 8.54 2.42
CA TYR A 450 49.54 8.53 2.10
C TYR A 450 49.79 9.41 0.88
N GLU A 451 50.01 10.69 1.11
CA GLU A 451 50.09 11.76 0.10
C GLU A 451 51.52 11.94 -0.43
N ASP A 452 52.51 11.75 0.43
CA ASP A 452 53.91 12.10 0.18
C ASP A 452 54.87 10.93 0.36
N LYS A 453 56.06 11.04 -0.22
CA LYS A 453 56.99 9.90 -0.32
C LYS A 453 57.55 9.40 1.00
N ASN A 454 57.39 10.24 2.00
CA ASN A 454 57.90 10.07 3.34
C ASN A 454 56.82 9.60 4.32
N ASP A 455 55.58 9.41 3.86
CA ASP A 455 54.45 8.96 4.69
C ASP A 455 54.57 7.46 4.94
N GLY A 456 55.35 7.02 5.93
CA GLY A 456 55.69 5.62 6.17
C GLY A 456 57.20 5.40 6.25
N SER A 457 57.66 4.17 5.98
CA SER A 457 59.06 3.83 6.24
C SER A 457 60.09 4.52 5.35
N ASN A 458 61.36 4.47 5.73
CA ASN A 458 62.42 4.79 4.78
C ASN A 458 62.44 3.76 3.62
N ASP A 459 63.01 4.17 2.47
CA ASP A 459 63.18 3.28 1.32
C ASP A 459 64.20 2.17 1.63
N PHE A 460 63.84 0.92 1.35
CA PHE A 460 64.70 -0.24 1.51
C PHE A 460 64.59 -1.20 0.31
N ILE A 461 65.36 -2.30 0.33
CA ILE A 461 65.22 -3.39 -0.63
C ILE A 461 64.24 -4.40 -0.04
N GLY A 462 63.07 -4.61 -0.65
CA GLY A 462 62.01 -5.53 -0.20
C GLY A 462 62.32 -7.05 -0.13
N THR A 463 63.56 -7.46 0.18
CA THR A 463 63.89 -8.84 0.55
C THR A 463 63.28 -9.21 1.91
N ARG A 464 63.11 -10.51 2.21
CA ARG A 464 62.56 -10.94 3.51
C ARG A 464 63.40 -10.43 4.68
N SER A 465 64.72 -10.57 4.56
CA SER A 465 65.64 -10.17 5.64
C SER A 465 65.57 -8.68 5.96
N GLU A 466 65.38 -7.84 4.93
CA GLU A 466 65.21 -6.40 5.09
C GLU A 466 63.81 -6.05 5.59
N ILE A 467 62.73 -6.68 5.07
CA ILE A 467 61.36 -6.45 5.58
C ILE A 467 61.29 -6.75 7.08
N GLU A 468 61.81 -7.90 7.53
CA GLU A 468 61.83 -8.25 8.96
C GLU A 468 62.71 -7.31 9.80
N ARG A 469 63.77 -6.74 9.21
CA ARG A 469 64.59 -5.73 9.87
C ARG A 469 63.80 -4.43 10.05
N GLU A 470 63.20 -3.93 8.99
CA GLU A 470 62.37 -2.71 9.01
C GLU A 470 61.19 -2.87 9.97
N ILE A 471 60.52 -4.04 9.97
CA ILE A 471 59.48 -4.38 10.96
C ILE A 471 60.01 -4.26 12.39
N GLY A 472 61.23 -4.73 12.64
CA GLY A 472 61.88 -4.65 13.94
C GLY A 472 62.34 -3.23 14.34
N ASP A 473 62.63 -2.38 13.35
CA ASP A 473 63.04 -0.99 13.56
C ASP A 473 61.83 -0.10 13.95
N ASN A 474 60.61 -0.47 13.55
CA ASN A 474 59.34 0.23 13.83
C ASN A 474 59.30 1.68 13.30
N GLU A 475 60.00 1.94 12.19
CA GLU A 475 59.97 3.23 11.50
C GLU A 475 58.88 3.23 10.41
N TYR A 476 57.61 3.01 10.76
CA TYR A 476 56.47 3.03 9.84
C TYR A 476 55.19 3.32 10.61
N ASP A 477 54.14 3.74 9.90
CA ASP A 477 52.87 4.06 10.53
C ASP A 477 52.14 2.81 11.03
N VAL A 478 51.44 2.97 12.15
CA VAL A 478 50.62 1.93 12.75
C VAL A 478 49.17 2.39 12.78
N ILE A 479 48.33 1.71 11.99
CA ILE A 479 46.88 1.84 12.06
C ILE A 479 46.36 0.80 13.04
N THR A 480 45.74 1.26 14.13
CA THR A 480 45.43 0.39 15.28
C THR A 480 44.06 -0.29 15.22
N ASP A 481 43.15 0.21 14.40
CA ASP A 481 41.73 -0.15 14.40
C ASP A 481 41.12 -0.33 13.01
N PHE A 482 41.94 -0.55 11.98
CA PHE A 482 41.49 -0.70 10.60
C PHE A 482 40.38 -1.77 10.43
N THR A 483 39.21 -1.31 10.00
CA THR A 483 38.01 -2.11 9.79
C THR A 483 37.71 -2.29 8.31
N ARG A 484 37.93 -3.52 7.81
CA ARG A 484 37.73 -3.87 6.40
C ARG A 484 36.29 -3.60 5.91
N GLY A 485 36.20 -3.04 4.70
CA GLY A 485 34.95 -2.68 4.03
C GLY A 485 34.27 -1.44 4.59
N ILE A 486 34.88 -0.81 5.60
CA ILE A 486 34.44 0.45 6.21
C ILE A 486 35.56 1.48 6.01
N ASP A 487 36.74 1.20 6.54
CA ASP A 487 37.91 2.07 6.44
C ASP A 487 38.66 1.88 5.12
N ARG A 488 39.37 2.93 4.73
CA ARG A 488 40.08 3.03 3.47
C ARG A 488 41.50 3.51 3.66
N ILE A 489 42.38 3.02 2.79
CA ILE A 489 43.76 3.48 2.69
C ILE A 489 43.90 4.25 1.39
N GLY A 490 44.23 5.54 1.50
CA GLY A 490 44.44 6.44 0.38
C GLY A 490 45.89 6.38 -0.07
N LEU A 491 46.11 6.05 -1.34
CA LEU A 491 47.44 6.02 -1.96
C LEU A 491 47.59 7.17 -2.98
N ASP A 492 47.33 8.39 -2.52
CA ASP A 492 47.30 9.58 -3.37
C ASP A 492 48.66 9.92 -4.01
N ARG A 493 49.74 9.40 -3.42
CA ARG A 493 51.09 9.49 -3.99
C ARG A 493 51.32 8.61 -5.23
N VAL A 494 50.50 7.59 -5.44
CA VAL A 494 50.88 6.47 -6.31
C VAL A 494 50.31 6.65 -7.73
N ASP A 495 50.87 7.62 -8.45
CA ASP A 495 50.60 7.94 -9.87
C ASP A 495 50.70 6.72 -10.85
N ARG A 496 51.19 5.57 -10.37
CA ARG A 496 51.49 4.37 -11.17
C ARG A 496 50.57 3.18 -10.91
N ILE A 497 49.72 3.19 -9.87
CA ILE A 497 48.71 2.14 -9.71
C ILE A 497 47.49 2.55 -10.53
N THR A 498 47.47 2.15 -11.80
CA THR A 498 46.32 2.42 -12.68
C THR A 498 45.25 1.35 -12.53
N GLY A 499 44.04 1.76 -12.11
CA GLY A 499 42.82 0.94 -12.17
C GLY A 499 42.19 0.62 -10.82
N ILE A 500 41.01 1.21 -10.58
CA ILE A 500 40.15 1.05 -9.39
C ILE A 500 39.43 -0.32 -9.29
N GLY A 501 39.98 -1.37 -9.92
CA GLY A 501 39.49 -2.73 -9.70
C GLY A 501 39.96 -3.28 -8.35
N ASN A 502 39.40 -4.40 -7.89
CA ASN A 502 39.94 -5.10 -6.71
C ASN A 502 41.44 -5.33 -6.91
N ILE A 503 42.26 -4.74 -6.04
CA ILE A 503 43.70 -4.96 -6.06
C ILE A 503 43.94 -6.28 -5.36
N LEU A 504 44.22 -7.30 -6.18
CA LEU A 504 44.67 -8.58 -5.67
C LEU A 504 46.03 -8.34 -4.99
N LEU A 505 46.02 -8.39 -3.66
CA LEU A 505 47.26 -8.38 -2.90
C LEU A 505 47.84 -9.78 -2.92
N THR A 506 49.14 -9.87 -3.17
CA THR A 506 49.84 -11.10 -2.82
C THR A 506 50.12 -11.06 -1.33
N VAL A 507 49.37 -11.85 -0.56
CA VAL A 507 49.66 -12.04 0.86
C VAL A 507 50.85 -12.97 0.98
N GLN A 508 51.86 -12.49 1.68
CA GLN A 508 53.06 -13.22 1.97
C GLN A 508 53.13 -13.42 3.48
N ASP A 509 53.42 -14.64 3.91
CA ASP A 509 53.95 -14.87 5.25
C ASP A 509 55.48 -14.76 5.13
N GLY A 510 56.18 -14.47 6.21
CA GLY A 510 57.64 -14.43 6.18
C GLY A 510 58.25 -15.68 5.56
N SER A 511 57.61 -16.84 5.69
CA SER A 511 58.08 -18.07 5.03
C SER A 511 58.03 -18.07 3.48
N SER A 512 57.17 -17.26 2.85
CA SER A 512 56.93 -17.27 1.40
C SER A 512 57.74 -16.22 0.62
N VAL A 513 58.27 -15.19 1.30
CA VAL A 513 59.22 -14.23 0.73
C VAL A 513 60.64 -14.81 0.74
N ASN A 514 61.38 -14.62 -0.35
CA ASN A 514 62.78 -15.02 -0.45
C ASN A 514 63.68 -13.83 -0.82
N ASP A 515 64.96 -13.94 -0.49
CA ASP A 515 65.92 -12.84 -0.66
C ASP A 515 66.51 -12.74 -2.07
N THR A 516 66.07 -13.56 -3.03
CA THR A 516 66.75 -13.71 -4.33
C THR A 516 65.83 -13.64 -5.55
N THR A 517 64.52 -13.56 -5.36
CA THR A 517 63.52 -13.65 -6.43
C THR A 517 62.46 -12.59 -6.20
N ASN A 518 62.19 -11.80 -7.24
CA ASN A 518 61.06 -10.87 -7.26
C ASN A 518 59.76 -11.64 -7.05
N ILE A 519 58.95 -11.21 -6.08
CA ILE A 519 57.65 -11.82 -5.77
C ILE A 519 56.49 -11.09 -6.44
N LEU A 520 56.74 -9.91 -7.00
CA LEU A 520 55.74 -9.07 -7.64
C LEU A 520 55.54 -9.48 -9.10
N ALA A 521 54.29 -9.64 -9.49
CA ALA A 521 53.93 -9.79 -10.90
C ALA A 521 54.16 -8.47 -11.66
N PRO A 522 54.40 -8.50 -12.98
CA PRO A 522 54.50 -7.28 -13.77
C PRO A 522 53.27 -6.36 -13.58
N GLY A 523 53.51 -5.12 -13.15
CA GLY A 523 52.46 -4.13 -12.86
C GLY A 523 51.84 -4.20 -11.47
N GLN A 524 52.28 -5.14 -10.63
CA GLN A 524 51.90 -5.19 -9.22
C GLN A 524 52.92 -4.44 -8.37
N HIS A 525 52.46 -3.38 -7.71
CA HIS A 525 53.30 -2.52 -6.88
C HIS A 525 53.02 -2.65 -5.39
N LEU A 526 51.93 -3.31 -5.02
CA LEU A 526 51.48 -3.45 -3.64
C LEU A 526 51.36 -4.93 -3.26
N PHE A 527 51.85 -5.28 -2.09
CA PHE A 527 51.70 -6.61 -1.51
C PHE A 527 51.52 -6.52 0.01
N ALA A 528 50.94 -7.57 0.58
CA ALA A 528 50.74 -7.68 2.03
C ALA A 528 51.79 -8.65 2.59
N TYR A 529 52.40 -8.28 3.71
CA TYR A 529 53.30 -9.14 4.45
C TYR A 529 52.74 -9.38 5.84
N GLU A 530 52.57 -10.63 6.24
CA GLU A 530 52.00 -11.01 7.53
C GLU A 530 53.15 -11.37 8.49
N SER A 531 53.24 -10.66 9.61
CA SER A 531 54.18 -10.98 10.67
C SER A 531 53.65 -10.55 12.03
N GLY A 532 53.92 -11.34 13.07
CA GLY A 532 53.52 -11.01 14.43
C GLY A 532 52.01 -10.91 14.69
N GLY A 533 51.15 -11.41 13.78
CA GLY A 533 49.70 -11.28 13.89
C GLY A 533 49.15 -9.95 13.35
N SER A 534 49.90 -9.28 12.47
CA SER A 534 49.49 -8.07 11.77
C SER A 534 49.88 -8.14 10.30
N THR A 535 49.17 -7.37 9.48
CA THR A 535 49.48 -7.20 8.07
C THR A 535 50.25 -5.89 7.86
N TYR A 536 51.36 -5.96 7.14
CA TYR A 536 52.13 -4.81 6.68
C TYR A 536 51.82 -4.60 5.19
N LEU A 537 51.37 -3.39 4.85
CA LEU A 537 51.18 -3.01 3.46
C LEU A 537 52.47 -2.45 2.92
N ILE A 538 53.02 -3.12 1.90
CA ILE A 538 54.32 -2.82 1.35
C ILE A 538 54.17 -2.41 -0.10
N TYR A 539 54.65 -1.20 -0.39
CA TYR A 539 54.67 -0.64 -1.72
C TYR A 539 56.08 -0.69 -2.31
N ASP A 540 56.17 -1.02 -3.60
CA ASP A 540 57.41 -1.02 -4.36
C ASP A 540 57.26 -0.23 -5.67
N GLU A 541 58.13 0.77 -5.87
CA GLU A 541 57.95 1.75 -6.95
C GLU A 541 58.11 1.15 -8.37
N ASN A 542 58.92 0.10 -8.55
CA ASN A 542 59.27 -0.44 -9.87
C ASN A 542 58.69 -1.85 -10.12
N ALA A 543 57.86 -2.36 -9.20
CA ALA A 543 57.31 -3.72 -9.21
C ALA A 543 58.42 -4.80 -9.16
N ASN A 544 59.52 -4.51 -8.47
CA ASN A 544 60.63 -5.41 -8.27
C ASN A 544 61.25 -5.25 -6.87
N ASN A 545 60.64 -5.97 -5.91
CA ASN A 545 60.97 -5.86 -4.48
C ASN A 545 62.40 -6.31 -4.11
N ILE A 546 63.19 -6.86 -5.02
CA ILE A 546 64.57 -7.32 -4.72
C ILE A 546 65.65 -6.42 -5.32
N GLU A 547 65.28 -5.36 -6.03
CA GLU A 547 66.22 -4.45 -6.68
C GLU A 547 65.93 -2.99 -6.38
N ASN A 548 67.00 -2.23 -6.10
CA ASN A 548 66.97 -0.81 -5.77
C ASN A 548 66.36 -0.54 -4.37
N PHE A 549 66.62 0.65 -3.84
CA PHE A 549 66.07 1.12 -2.57
C PHE A 549 64.83 1.95 -2.90
N ASN A 550 63.70 1.28 -3.06
CA ASN A 550 62.43 1.87 -3.50
C ASN A 550 61.20 1.06 -3.02
N THR A 551 61.41 0.18 -2.04
CA THR A 551 60.35 -0.50 -1.30
C THR A 551 60.11 0.26 0.02
N GLN A 552 58.85 0.40 0.43
CA GLN A 552 58.45 1.07 1.66
C GLN A 552 57.32 0.29 2.36
N ILE A 553 57.38 0.17 3.68
CA ILE A 553 56.24 -0.22 4.51
C ILE A 553 55.40 1.05 4.69
N LEU A 554 54.21 1.07 4.09
CA LEU A 554 53.29 2.19 4.22
C LEU A 554 52.67 2.20 5.61
N ALA A 555 52.04 1.08 5.96
CA ALA A 555 51.31 0.93 7.20
C ALA A 555 51.41 -0.49 7.75
N LYS A 556 51.46 -0.60 9.07
CA LYS A 556 51.07 -1.79 9.81
C LYS A 556 49.60 -1.68 10.18
N LEU A 557 48.81 -2.64 9.72
CA LEU A 557 47.42 -2.84 10.14
C LEU A 557 47.40 -3.78 11.34
N ASP A 558 47.39 -3.19 12.54
CA ASP A 558 47.54 -3.95 13.78
C ASP A 558 46.37 -4.91 13.98
N GLY A 559 46.68 -6.17 14.33
CA GLY A 559 45.68 -7.22 14.53
C GLY A 559 44.91 -7.68 13.28
N VAL A 560 45.13 -7.09 12.11
CA VAL A 560 44.53 -7.53 10.84
C VAL A 560 45.40 -8.64 10.25
N VAL A 561 44.79 -9.74 9.80
CA VAL A 561 45.47 -10.86 9.16
C VAL A 561 44.65 -11.47 8.02
N GLY A 562 45.31 -12.11 7.07
CA GLY A 562 44.67 -12.83 5.96
C GLY A 562 44.15 -11.90 4.87
N LEU A 563 44.85 -10.78 4.62
CA LEU A 563 44.44 -9.71 3.71
C LEU A 563 44.66 -10.07 2.23
N GLY A 564 43.97 -11.11 1.75
CA GLY A 564 44.12 -11.67 0.39
C GLY A 564 43.81 -10.71 -0.77
N THR A 565 42.99 -9.70 -0.53
CA THR A 565 42.52 -8.72 -1.52
C THR A 565 42.13 -7.46 -0.78
N LEU A 566 42.46 -6.30 -1.34
CA LEU A 566 41.78 -5.05 -1.02
C LEU A 566 40.77 -4.76 -2.13
N SER A 567 39.53 -4.55 -1.71
CA SER A 567 38.48 -4.13 -2.64
C SER A 567 38.57 -2.63 -2.91
N ALA A 568 37.79 -2.13 -3.86
CA ALA A 568 37.62 -0.69 -4.03
C ALA A 568 37.02 0.02 -2.80
N ASN A 569 36.49 -0.73 -1.83
CA ASN A 569 35.98 -0.19 -0.56
C ASN A 569 37.05 -0.13 0.53
N ASP A 570 38.23 -0.73 0.34
CA ASP A 570 39.33 -0.72 1.31
C ASP A 570 40.50 0.17 0.86
N LEU A 571 40.52 0.58 -0.41
CA LEU A 571 41.62 1.31 -1.03
C LEU A 571 41.10 2.42 -1.94
N VAL A 572 41.69 3.60 -1.83
CA VAL A 572 41.44 4.76 -2.70
C VAL A 572 42.73 5.11 -3.43
N ILE A 573 42.64 5.31 -4.74
CA ILE A 573 43.75 5.79 -5.58
C ILE A 573 43.17 6.92 -6.41
N SER A 574 43.80 8.10 -6.38
CA SER A 574 43.36 9.30 -7.08
C SER A 574 43.61 9.27 -8.59
#